data_AF-A0A452RAG3-F1
#
_entry.id   AF-A0A452RAG3-F1
#
_cell.length_a   1.000
_cell.length_b   1.000
_cell.length_c   1.000
_cell.angle_alpha   90.00
_cell.angle_beta   90.00
_cell.angle_gamma   90.00
#
_symmetry.space_group_name_H-M   'P 1'
#
loop_
_entity.id
_entity.type
_entity.pdbx_description
1 polymer ?
#
loop_
_entity_poly.entity_id
_entity_poly.type
_entity_poly.pdbx_seq_one_letter_code
_entity_poly.pdbx_strand_id
1 'polypeptide(L)'
;MRDPLTDCSYNKAYKNLKEFSQNGENFCKQVTSILQQRANLEINYAKGLQKLAVKLSKALQTTKKNCLVSAWAWVSEGMKSAADLHQKLGKAIELEAIKPAHQVLSVHEKKKKSLDDEVEKAANLVIGNWSQQLKAKKKLMVSTKKHEALSQLVESSKHTVTKKEKQKLLSKLKKSTEKLAKEDENYYQKNLAGCATRLKWENTLENCYQSILELEKERIKLLYNNLNQYTQHISVFGQTLTTCHTQIHCAISKIDVEKDTQALMEETAVSSTENKSEFLLTDYFEEDLNNAMNKERQESSLKSKLLRLQKDIEKASRDQEGLERMLKSYSRDPAFSDAESQKITAALMDETNLKLDLLQANSYKLSSVLAELEQRPQPSHPCSNSIFKWKEKQQTHSYVKISQPFLMKRLENVVSRTSSGGQRIPRSSSTASGVAPLGSGLCKALYSFQARQDDELNLEKGDIVTIYRKQEEGWWFGSLNGKKGHFPAAYVEELPSSAGNPATQA
;
A
#
# COMPACT_ATOMS: atom_id res chain seq x y z
N MET A 1 24.85 59.22 28.85
CA MET A 1 25.40 59.94 27.68
C MET A 1 24.59 59.49 26.48
N ARG A 2 24.16 60.37 25.56
CA ARG A 2 23.39 59.94 24.36
C ARG A 2 24.24 58.93 23.58
N ASP A 3 23.66 57.78 23.27
CA ASP A 3 24.31 56.77 22.42
C ASP A 3 24.30 57.29 20.97
N PRO A 4 25.48 57.42 20.31
CA PRO A 4 25.54 57.92 18.94
C PRO A 4 24.98 56.95 17.89
N LEU A 5 24.63 55.71 18.27
CA LEU A 5 24.21 54.67 17.33
C LEU A 5 22.68 54.49 17.23
N THR A 6 21.92 55.02 18.19
CA THR A 6 20.50 54.67 18.42
C THR A 6 19.57 55.16 17.32
N ASP A 7 19.82 56.36 16.77
CA ASP A 7 18.98 56.98 15.74
C ASP A 7 19.45 56.66 14.30
N CYS A 8 20.38 55.72 14.12
CA CYS A 8 20.91 55.37 12.80
C CYS A 8 19.95 54.45 12.02
N SER A 9 19.46 54.90 10.87
CA SER A 9 18.58 54.11 9.98
C SER A 9 19.22 52.81 9.50
N TYR A 10 20.51 52.83 9.13
CA TYR A 10 21.24 51.63 8.72
C TYR A 10 21.29 50.57 9.83
N ASN A 11 21.54 51.00 11.07
CA ASN A 11 21.59 50.10 12.23
C ASN A 11 20.21 49.48 12.52
N LYS A 12 19.14 50.27 12.37
CA LYS A 12 17.77 49.78 12.51
C LYS A 12 17.42 48.75 11.43
N ALA A 13 17.75 49.04 10.16
CA ALA A 13 17.53 48.12 9.05
C ALA A 13 18.29 46.79 9.23
N TYR A 14 19.57 46.85 9.62
CA TYR A 14 20.38 45.67 9.92
C TYR A 14 19.77 44.82 11.04
N LYS A 15 19.39 45.43 12.18
CA LYS A 15 18.78 44.72 13.31
C LYS A 15 17.46 44.04 12.92
N ASN A 16 16.60 44.73 12.17
CA ASN A 16 15.32 44.17 11.72
C ASN A 16 15.54 42.96 10.81
N LEU A 17 16.46 43.05 9.83
CA LEU A 17 16.76 41.93 8.94
C LEU A 17 17.38 40.75 9.71
N LYS A 18 18.25 41.03 10.67
CA LYS A 18 18.85 40.00 11.53
C LYS A 18 17.79 39.24 12.31
N GLU A 19 16.84 39.94 12.92
CA GLU A 19 15.71 39.33 13.65
C GLU A 19 14.85 38.47 12.72
N PHE A 20 14.50 39.00 11.54
CA PHE A 20 13.75 38.25 10.53
C PHE A 20 14.48 36.96 10.14
N SER A 21 15.79 37.05 9.87
CA SER A 21 16.58 35.90 9.47
C SER A 21 16.75 34.87 10.60
N GLN A 22 16.80 35.31 11.87
CA GLN A 22 16.79 34.40 13.02
C GLN A 22 15.47 33.61 13.11
N ASN A 23 14.34 34.27 12.88
CA ASN A 23 13.04 33.61 12.83
C ASN A 23 12.96 32.62 11.67
N GLY A 24 13.51 32.97 10.51
CA GLY A 24 13.62 32.09 9.35
C GLY A 24 14.45 30.82 9.62
N GLU A 25 15.56 30.93 10.35
CA GLU A 25 16.34 29.77 10.78
C GLU A 25 15.58 28.87 11.74
N ASN A 26 14.91 29.45 12.72
CA ASN A 26 14.10 28.69 13.69
C ASN A 26 12.99 27.92 12.98
N PHE A 27 12.31 28.55 12.02
CA PHE A 27 11.33 27.87 11.17
C PHE A 27 11.96 26.72 10.37
N CYS A 28 13.12 26.95 9.73
CA CYS A 28 13.82 25.92 8.97
C CYS A 28 14.21 24.71 9.86
N LYS A 29 14.68 24.96 11.09
CA LYS A 29 14.97 23.92 12.09
C LYS A 29 13.72 23.11 12.46
N GLN A 30 12.59 23.77 12.68
CA GLN A 30 11.32 23.10 12.97
C GLN A 30 10.86 22.22 11.81
N VAL A 31 10.87 22.74 10.58
CA VAL A 31 10.53 21.97 9.37
C VAL A 31 11.45 20.76 9.22
N THR A 32 12.76 20.95 9.43
CA THR A 32 13.74 19.85 9.36
C THR A 32 13.45 18.77 10.40
N SER A 33 13.09 19.15 11.63
CA SER A 33 12.69 18.21 12.68
C SER A 33 11.42 17.43 12.31
N ILE A 34 10.42 18.10 11.74
CA ILE A 34 9.18 17.46 11.27
C ILE A 34 9.50 16.46 10.15
N LEU A 35 10.34 16.85 9.18
CA LEU A 35 10.77 15.96 8.10
C LEU A 35 11.54 14.75 8.62
N GLN A 36 12.35 14.91 9.68
CA GLN A 36 13.05 13.78 10.31
C GLN A 36 12.06 12.78 10.93
N GLN A 37 11.05 13.28 11.64
CA GLN A 37 10.00 12.43 12.20
C GLN A 37 9.22 11.72 11.08
N ARG A 38 8.90 12.45 10.00
CA ARG A 38 8.24 11.89 8.81
C ARG A 38 9.08 10.77 8.20
N ALA A 39 10.36 11.00 7.92
CA ALA A 39 11.26 9.98 7.35
C ALA A 39 11.35 8.73 8.23
N ASN A 40 11.44 8.91 9.55
CA ASN A 40 11.45 7.80 10.50
C ASN A 40 10.16 6.96 10.44
N LEU A 41 9.00 7.60 10.33
CA LEU A 41 7.72 6.92 10.19
C LEU A 41 7.68 6.07 8.90
N GLU A 42 8.12 6.62 7.77
CA GLU A 42 8.18 5.90 6.49
C GLU A 42 9.08 4.67 6.59
N ILE A 43 10.27 4.81 7.16
CA ILE A 43 11.23 3.71 7.32
C ILE A 43 10.69 2.62 8.27
N ASN A 44 9.99 3.02 9.33
CA ASN A 44 9.41 2.06 10.27
C ASN A 44 8.23 1.30 9.67
N TYR A 45 7.35 1.99 8.94
CA TYR A 45 6.25 1.38 8.23
C TYR A 45 6.76 0.37 7.16
N ALA A 46 7.77 0.76 6.39
CA ALA A 46 8.45 -0.12 5.43
C ALA A 46 8.92 -1.43 6.08
N LYS A 47 9.60 -1.35 7.23
CA LYS A 47 10.08 -2.54 7.95
C LYS A 47 8.92 -3.44 8.41
N GLY A 48 7.83 -2.85 8.88
CA GLY A 48 6.62 -3.58 9.28
C GLY A 48 6.00 -4.32 8.10
N LEU A 49 5.81 -3.62 6.99
CA LEU A 49 5.20 -4.16 5.79
C LEU A 49 6.05 -5.24 5.13
N GLN A 50 7.37 -5.07 5.09
CA GLN A 50 8.30 -6.09 4.61
C GLN A 50 8.21 -7.38 5.43
N LYS A 51 8.08 -7.28 6.76
CA LYS A 51 7.93 -8.47 7.64
C LYS A 51 6.63 -9.22 7.33
N LEU A 52 5.52 -8.50 7.13
CA LEU A 52 4.23 -9.10 6.77
C LEU A 52 4.30 -9.79 5.39
N ALA A 53 4.90 -9.12 4.41
CA ALA A 53 5.10 -9.67 3.08
C ALA A 53 5.89 -10.98 3.12
N VAL A 54 6.99 -11.03 3.88
CA VAL A 54 7.79 -12.25 4.03
C VAL A 54 6.99 -13.37 4.72
N LYS A 55 6.17 -13.05 5.73
CA LYS A 55 5.31 -14.05 6.39
C LYS A 55 4.30 -14.65 5.40
N LEU A 56 3.61 -13.80 4.62
CA LEU A 56 2.65 -14.26 3.62
C LEU A 56 3.34 -15.10 2.53
N SER A 57 4.46 -14.63 1.98
CA SER A 57 5.27 -15.39 1.02
C SER A 57 5.62 -16.80 1.54
N LYS A 58 6.01 -16.94 2.81
CA LYS A 58 6.32 -18.25 3.40
C LYS A 58 5.10 -19.15 3.53
N ALA A 59 3.95 -18.61 3.95
CA ALA A 59 2.70 -19.39 4.03
C ALA A 59 2.23 -19.89 2.65
N LEU A 60 2.49 -19.11 1.59
CA LEU A 60 2.18 -19.50 0.22
C LEU A 60 3.13 -20.58 -0.30
N GLN A 61 4.39 -20.61 0.14
CA GLN A 61 5.35 -21.65 -0.25
C GLN A 61 5.00 -23.04 0.28
N THR A 62 4.35 -23.11 1.45
CA THR A 62 3.88 -24.39 2.03
C THR A 62 2.57 -24.88 1.42
N THR A 63 1.92 -24.06 0.58
CA THR A 63 0.65 -24.38 -0.05
C THR A 63 0.89 -24.84 -1.49
N LYS A 64 0.12 -25.82 -1.97
CA LYS A 64 0.20 -26.25 -3.36
C LYS A 64 -0.12 -25.07 -4.30
N LYS A 65 0.65 -24.94 -5.38
CA LYS A 65 0.44 -23.90 -6.39
C LYS A 65 -0.89 -24.10 -7.10
N ASN A 66 -1.71 -23.06 -7.06
CA ASN A 66 -2.97 -22.95 -7.78
C ASN A 66 -3.23 -21.47 -8.14
N CYS A 67 -4.34 -21.16 -8.82
CA CYS A 67 -4.59 -19.78 -9.25
C CYS A 67 -4.84 -18.85 -8.04
N LEU A 68 -5.50 -19.34 -6.99
CA LEU A 68 -5.73 -18.59 -5.75
C LEU A 68 -4.42 -18.21 -5.03
N VAL A 69 -3.52 -19.18 -4.84
CA VAL A 69 -2.18 -18.98 -4.25
C VAL A 69 -1.36 -18.02 -5.11
N SER A 70 -1.50 -18.10 -6.43
CA SER A 70 -0.84 -17.17 -7.35
C SER A 70 -1.37 -15.74 -7.20
N ALA A 71 -2.66 -15.53 -6.99
CA ALA A 71 -3.23 -14.21 -6.72
C ALA A 71 -2.78 -13.65 -5.37
N TRP A 72 -2.75 -14.47 -4.31
CA TRP A 72 -2.20 -14.06 -3.01
C TRP A 72 -0.70 -13.76 -3.06
N ALA A 73 0.06 -14.39 -3.97
CA ALA A 73 1.47 -14.05 -4.17
C ALA A 73 1.64 -12.60 -4.65
N TRP A 74 0.74 -12.09 -5.49
CA TRP A 74 0.74 -10.67 -5.89
C TRP A 74 0.45 -9.73 -4.74
N VAL A 75 -0.41 -10.11 -3.78
CA VAL A 75 -0.60 -9.31 -2.55
C VAL A 75 0.70 -9.23 -1.76
N SER A 76 1.39 -10.35 -1.60
CA SER A 76 2.69 -10.37 -0.95
C SER A 76 3.73 -9.50 -1.67
N GLU A 77 3.76 -9.52 -3.00
CA GLU A 77 4.70 -8.74 -3.80
C GLU A 77 4.37 -7.24 -3.78
N GLY A 78 3.08 -6.89 -3.79
CA GLY A 78 2.59 -5.53 -3.58
C GLY A 78 3.03 -4.97 -2.23
N MET A 79 2.95 -5.76 -1.15
CA MET A 79 3.47 -5.35 0.16
C MET A 79 4.99 -5.12 0.15
N LYS A 80 5.79 -5.95 -0.54
CA LYS A 80 7.24 -5.72 -0.66
C LYS A 80 7.54 -4.45 -1.45
N SER A 81 6.83 -4.25 -2.56
CA SER A 81 7.00 -3.06 -3.42
C SER A 81 6.62 -1.79 -2.66
N ALA A 82 5.51 -1.80 -1.92
CA ALA A 82 5.12 -0.72 -1.02
C ALA A 82 6.16 -0.47 0.08
N ALA A 83 6.71 -1.53 0.70
CA ALA A 83 7.75 -1.39 1.71
C ALA A 83 9.01 -0.71 1.15
N ASP A 84 9.47 -1.13 -0.03
CA ASP A 84 10.61 -0.51 -0.72
C ASP A 84 10.34 0.96 -1.06
N LEU A 85 9.15 1.30 -1.52
CA LEU A 85 8.74 2.69 -1.78
C LEU A 85 8.80 3.56 -0.52
N HIS A 86 8.21 3.09 0.58
CA HIS A 86 8.27 3.81 1.86
C HIS A 86 9.72 3.98 2.33
N GLN A 87 10.56 2.95 2.18
CA GLN A 87 11.98 3.03 2.51
C GLN A 87 12.72 4.05 1.64
N LYS A 88 12.45 4.08 0.33
CA LYS A 88 13.02 5.04 -0.62
C LYS A 88 12.58 6.47 -0.30
N LEU A 89 11.28 6.69 -0.05
CA LEU A 89 10.75 7.99 0.33
C LEU A 89 11.39 8.51 1.62
N GLY A 90 11.47 7.68 2.67
CA GLY A 90 12.12 8.07 3.92
C GLY A 90 13.59 8.45 3.72
N LYS A 91 14.35 7.64 2.98
CA LYS A 91 15.76 7.95 2.66
C LYS A 91 15.92 9.20 1.79
N ALA A 92 15.02 9.41 0.82
CA ALA A 92 15.06 10.59 -0.03
C ALA A 92 14.85 11.87 0.79
N ILE A 93 13.88 11.88 1.72
CA ILE A 93 13.67 13.00 2.64
C ILE A 93 14.94 13.26 3.48
N GLU A 94 15.60 12.22 3.99
CA GLU A 94 16.85 12.36 4.75
C GLU A 94 17.99 12.94 3.91
N LEU A 95 18.20 12.42 2.70
CA LEU A 95 19.34 12.75 1.86
C LEU A 95 19.18 14.09 1.13
N GLU A 96 17.98 14.40 0.67
CA GLU A 96 17.73 15.53 -0.23
C GLU A 96 17.19 16.76 0.49
N ALA A 97 16.50 16.59 1.63
CA ALA A 97 15.96 17.73 2.39
C ALA A 97 16.69 17.97 3.72
N ILE A 98 16.82 16.94 4.56
CA ILE A 98 17.32 17.10 5.94
C ILE A 98 18.82 17.39 5.97
N LYS A 99 19.64 16.59 5.27
CA LYS A 99 21.10 16.79 5.25
C LYS A 99 21.49 18.15 4.67
N PRO A 100 20.96 18.59 3.51
CA PRO A 100 21.27 19.92 2.98
C PRO A 100 20.82 21.05 3.91
N ALA A 101 19.66 20.93 4.57
CA ALA A 101 19.20 21.93 5.51
C ALA A 101 20.13 22.11 6.71
N HIS A 102 20.60 21.01 7.32
CA HIS A 102 21.59 21.10 8.39
C HIS A 102 22.92 21.72 7.91
N GLN A 103 23.38 21.36 6.72
CA GLN A 103 24.62 21.90 6.16
C GLN A 103 24.52 23.41 5.94
N VAL A 104 23.46 23.88 5.28
CA VAL A 104 23.22 25.31 5.00
C VAL A 104 23.10 26.08 6.32
N LEU A 105 22.30 25.60 7.28
CA LEU A 105 22.14 26.27 8.58
C LEU A 105 23.47 26.38 9.36
N SER A 106 24.32 25.35 9.32
CA SER A 106 25.64 25.40 9.97
C SER A 106 26.57 26.44 9.33
N VAL A 107 26.53 26.56 8.00
CA VAL A 107 27.32 27.57 7.27
C VAL A 107 26.79 28.98 7.58
N HIS A 108 25.46 29.15 7.62
CA HIS A 108 24.81 30.43 7.92
C HIS A 108 25.16 30.91 9.33
N GLU A 109 25.11 30.03 10.33
CA GLU A 109 25.45 30.34 11.72
C GLU A 109 26.88 30.90 11.85
N LYS A 110 27.86 30.23 11.22
CA LYS A 110 29.26 30.68 11.22
C LYS A 110 29.43 32.04 10.55
N LYS A 111 28.77 32.24 9.40
CA LYS A 111 28.88 33.50 8.65
C LYS A 111 28.22 34.66 9.39
N LYS A 112 27.04 34.45 9.98
CA LYS A 112 26.36 35.47 10.80
C LYS A 112 27.18 35.89 12.01
N LYS A 113 27.82 34.94 12.70
CA LYS A 113 28.72 35.25 13.82
C LYS A 113 29.87 36.17 13.39
N SER A 114 30.50 35.89 12.25
CA SER A 114 31.56 36.75 11.70
C SER A 114 31.06 38.16 11.38
N LEU A 115 29.86 38.29 10.80
CA LEU A 115 29.26 39.59 10.47
C LEU A 115 28.93 40.39 11.73
N ASP A 116 28.43 39.73 12.77
CA ASP A 116 28.15 40.37 14.07
C ASP A 116 29.43 40.93 14.71
N ASP A 117 30.51 40.15 14.70
CA ASP A 117 31.81 40.60 15.22
C ASP A 117 32.34 41.83 14.46
N GLU A 118 32.12 41.89 13.13
CA GLU A 118 32.52 43.04 12.30
C GLU A 118 31.71 44.29 12.63
N VAL A 119 30.39 44.17 12.75
CA VAL A 119 29.49 45.28 13.11
C VAL A 119 29.82 45.79 14.52
N GLU A 120 30.05 44.89 15.48
CA GLU A 120 30.41 45.27 16.86
C GLU A 120 31.75 46.00 16.92
N LYS A 121 32.78 45.50 16.24
CA LYS A 121 34.08 46.18 16.15
C LYS A 121 33.96 47.58 15.57
N ALA A 122 33.22 47.75 14.47
CA ALA A 122 33.02 49.04 13.84
C ALA A 122 32.19 50.01 14.72
N ALA A 123 31.16 49.51 15.41
CA ALA A 123 30.36 50.27 16.36
C ALA A 123 31.20 50.80 17.53
N ASN A 124 32.08 49.96 18.09
CA ASN A 124 32.98 50.32 19.18
C ASN A 124 33.95 51.46 18.79
N LEU A 125 34.41 51.49 17.54
CA LEU A 125 35.23 52.59 17.03
C LEU A 125 34.47 53.92 17.00
N VAL A 126 33.19 53.90 16.59
CA VAL A 126 32.33 55.10 16.59
C VAL A 126 32.11 55.61 18.01
N ILE A 127 31.78 54.72 18.95
CA ILE A 127 31.59 55.08 20.37
C ILE A 127 32.88 55.64 20.98
N GLY A 128 34.02 55.02 20.66
CA GLY A 128 35.33 55.47 21.11
C GLY A 128 35.68 56.86 20.57
N ASN A 129 35.49 57.09 19.28
CA ASN A 129 35.73 58.40 18.65
C ASN A 129 34.80 59.48 19.23
N TRP A 130 33.50 59.21 19.36
CA TRP A 130 32.52 60.11 19.96
C TRP A 130 32.94 60.56 21.37
N SER A 131 33.41 59.61 22.18
CA SER A 131 33.93 59.90 23.52
C SER A 131 35.16 60.81 23.49
N GLN A 132 36.05 60.63 22.52
CA GLN A 132 37.23 61.50 22.33
C GLN A 132 36.84 62.91 21.89
N GLN A 133 35.87 63.04 20.97
CA GLN A 133 35.33 64.33 20.54
C GLN A 133 34.74 65.12 21.71
N LEU A 134 33.93 64.48 22.55
CA LEU A 134 33.36 65.11 23.74
C LEU A 134 34.44 65.57 24.74
N LYS A 135 35.49 64.76 24.94
CA LYS A 135 36.63 65.14 25.78
C LYS A 135 37.39 66.35 25.21
N ALA A 136 37.67 66.34 23.91
CA ALA A 136 38.35 67.44 23.22
C ALA A 136 37.51 68.73 23.25
N LYS A 137 36.20 68.63 22.98
CA LYS A 137 35.24 69.75 23.07
C LYS A 137 35.23 70.39 24.45
N LYS A 138 35.15 69.58 25.52
CA LYS A 138 35.19 70.07 26.90
C LYS A 138 36.50 70.80 27.20
N LYS A 139 37.64 70.24 26.75
CA LYS A 139 38.97 70.84 26.95
C LYS A 139 39.07 72.20 26.25
N LEU A 140 38.69 72.26 24.97
CA LEU A 140 38.66 73.48 24.17
C LEU A 140 37.78 74.54 24.84
N MET A 141 36.57 74.18 25.29
CA MET A 141 35.66 75.11 25.95
C MET A 141 36.24 75.70 27.24
N VAL A 142 36.94 74.88 28.04
CA VAL A 142 37.62 75.34 29.27
C VAL A 142 38.77 76.30 28.93
N SER A 143 39.60 75.98 27.94
CA SER A 143 40.69 76.88 27.55
C SER A 143 40.20 78.15 26.89
N THR A 144 39.10 78.10 26.13
CA THR A 144 38.45 79.29 25.54
C THR A 144 37.98 80.23 26.64
N LYS A 145 37.27 79.72 27.65
CA LYS A 145 36.83 80.53 28.82
C LYS A 145 38.00 81.17 29.55
N LYS A 146 39.10 80.42 29.75
CA LYS A 146 40.32 80.95 30.39
C LYS A 146 41.00 82.01 29.53
N HIS A 147 41.05 81.81 28.21
CA HIS A 147 41.64 82.76 27.27
C HIS A 147 40.86 84.07 27.26
N GLU A 148 39.53 83.98 27.17
CA GLU A 148 38.63 85.14 27.13
C GLU A 148 38.75 85.98 28.41
N ALA A 149 38.72 85.35 29.59
CA ALA A 149 38.93 86.03 30.85
C ALA A 149 40.30 86.73 30.94
N LEU A 150 41.36 86.10 30.38
CA LEU A 150 42.69 86.69 30.35
C LEU A 150 42.78 87.85 29.34
N SER A 151 42.06 87.76 28.21
CA SER A 151 41.94 88.83 27.21
C SER A 151 41.25 90.06 27.80
N GLN A 152 40.11 89.86 28.45
CA GLN A 152 39.36 90.92 29.14
C GLN A 152 40.21 91.59 30.23
N LEU A 153 40.95 90.80 31.01
CA LEU A 153 41.88 91.33 32.02
C LEU A 153 42.98 92.20 31.38
N VAL A 154 43.55 91.77 30.25
CA VAL A 154 44.56 92.56 29.50
C VAL A 154 43.95 93.85 28.97
N GLU A 155 42.72 93.81 28.47
CA GLU A 155 41.95 94.95 27.97
C GLU A 155 41.74 96.00 29.08
N SER A 156 41.25 95.58 30.24
CA SER A 156 40.92 96.45 31.37
C SER A 156 42.15 97.04 32.08
N SER A 157 43.33 96.42 31.90
CA SER A 157 44.59 96.84 32.51
C SER A 157 45.47 97.74 31.61
N LYS A 158 44.98 98.14 30.43
CA LYS A 158 45.74 98.93 29.44
C LYS A 158 46.28 100.28 29.95
N HIS A 159 45.61 100.91 30.93
CA HIS A 159 45.92 102.27 31.40
C HIS A 159 46.47 102.34 32.83
N THR A 160 46.48 101.24 33.58
CA THR A 160 46.68 101.22 35.04
C THR A 160 47.94 100.49 35.51
N VAL A 161 48.68 99.85 34.60
CA VAL A 161 49.67 98.82 34.96
C VAL A 161 51.06 99.13 34.40
N THR A 162 52.13 98.79 35.14
CA THR A 162 53.51 99.14 34.76
C THR A 162 53.94 98.45 33.45
N LYS A 163 54.94 99.03 32.75
CA LYS A 163 55.45 98.50 31.47
C LYS A 163 55.87 97.02 31.55
N LYS A 164 56.48 96.61 32.67
CA LYS A 164 56.94 95.24 32.94
C LYS A 164 55.76 94.27 33.15
N GLU A 165 54.73 94.70 33.88
CA GLU A 165 53.52 93.91 34.13
C GLU A 165 52.65 93.78 32.87
N LYS A 166 52.53 94.84 32.07
CA LYS A 166 51.89 94.81 30.74
C LYS A 166 52.55 93.77 29.84
N GLN A 167 53.89 93.75 29.79
CA GLN A 167 54.64 92.75 29.02
C GLN A 167 54.42 91.32 29.53
N LYS A 168 54.30 91.13 30.86
CA LYS A 168 53.98 89.83 31.47
C LYS A 168 52.57 89.36 31.08
N LEU A 169 51.56 90.23 31.13
CA LEU A 169 50.18 89.92 30.71
C LEU A 169 50.10 89.57 29.22
N LEU A 170 50.74 90.35 28.35
CA LEU A 170 50.81 90.05 26.91
C LEU A 170 51.49 88.71 26.63
N SER A 171 52.56 88.37 27.36
CA SER A 171 53.22 87.06 27.21
C SER A 171 52.33 85.89 27.64
N LYS A 172 51.51 86.07 28.69
CA LYS A 172 50.51 85.08 29.11
C LYS A 172 49.39 84.94 28.09
N LEU A 173 48.94 86.06 27.52
CA LEU A 173 47.92 86.07 26.47
C LEU A 173 48.40 85.31 25.24
N LYS A 174 49.62 85.59 24.76
CA LYS A 174 50.24 84.86 23.65
C LYS A 174 50.30 83.35 23.89
N LYS A 175 50.77 82.91 25.06
CA LYS A 175 50.79 81.48 25.43
C LYS A 175 49.40 80.87 25.47
N SER A 176 48.40 81.63 25.92
CA SER A 176 47.00 81.19 25.94
C SER A 176 46.44 81.05 24.52
N THR A 177 46.75 81.97 23.60
CA THR A 177 46.35 81.89 22.18
C THR A 177 46.96 80.68 21.50
N GLU A 178 48.27 80.43 21.69
CA GLU A 178 48.95 79.25 21.14
C GLU A 178 48.35 77.94 21.67
N LYS A 179 48.02 77.88 22.97
CA LYS A 179 47.35 76.72 23.56
C LYS A 179 45.94 76.54 22.99
N LEU A 180 45.18 77.62 22.83
CA LEU A 180 43.84 77.59 22.29
C LEU A 180 43.84 77.05 20.86
N ALA A 181 44.73 77.55 19.99
CA ALA A 181 44.89 77.07 18.62
C ALA A 181 45.21 75.56 18.56
N LYS A 182 46.08 75.06 19.46
CA LYS A 182 46.39 73.62 19.54
C LYS A 182 45.19 72.76 19.98
N GLU A 183 44.39 73.26 20.91
CA GLU A 183 43.22 72.53 21.39
C GLU A 183 42.06 72.57 20.37
N ASP A 184 41.94 73.67 19.62
CA ASP A 184 41.00 73.84 18.53
C ASP A 184 41.32 72.88 17.38
N GLU A 185 42.57 72.88 16.90
CA GLU A 185 43.04 71.95 15.88
C GLU A 185 42.83 70.49 16.30
N ASN A 186 43.15 70.15 17.55
CA ASN A 186 42.90 68.80 18.07
C ASN A 186 41.40 68.45 18.09
N TYR A 187 40.50 69.38 18.45
CA TYR A 187 39.06 69.13 18.39
C TYR A 187 38.58 68.95 16.94
N TYR A 188 39.05 69.81 16.03
CA TYR A 188 38.74 69.75 14.60
C TYR A 188 39.16 68.40 13.99
N GLN A 189 40.40 67.95 14.24
CA GLN A 189 40.89 66.65 13.77
C GLN A 189 40.08 65.48 14.32
N LYS A 190 39.63 65.53 15.58
CA LYS A 190 38.75 64.49 16.15
C LYS A 190 37.35 64.51 15.51
N ASN A 191 36.83 65.67 15.12
CA ASN A 191 35.57 65.76 14.38
C ASN A 191 35.69 65.15 12.97
N LEU A 192 36.73 65.53 12.21
CA LEU A 192 36.99 64.96 10.88
C LEU A 192 37.15 63.44 10.93
N ALA A 193 37.94 62.94 11.89
CA ALA A 193 38.09 61.50 12.10
C ALA A 193 36.76 60.81 12.45
N GLY A 194 35.85 61.50 13.13
CA GLY A 194 34.52 60.99 13.45
C GLY A 194 33.64 60.81 12.23
N CYS A 195 33.64 61.78 11.29
CA CYS A 195 32.94 61.64 10.01
C CYS A 195 33.42 60.39 9.24
N ALA A 196 34.74 60.22 9.12
CA ALA A 196 35.33 59.05 8.45
C ALA A 196 35.00 57.73 9.17
N THR A 197 35.08 57.71 10.51
CA THR A 197 34.74 56.51 11.32
C THR A 197 33.27 56.15 11.18
N ARG A 198 32.38 57.16 11.14
CA ARG A 198 30.95 56.96 10.99
C ARG A 198 30.59 56.38 9.63
N LEU A 199 31.11 56.96 8.55
CA LEU A 199 30.90 56.45 7.20
C LEU A 199 31.38 55.01 7.05
N LYS A 200 32.55 54.67 7.64
CA LYS A 200 33.06 53.31 7.64
C LYS A 200 32.10 52.33 8.33
N TRP A 201 31.53 52.70 9.47
CA TRP A 201 30.54 51.88 10.18
C TRP A 201 29.25 51.70 9.38
N GLU A 202 28.76 52.77 8.74
CA GLU A 202 27.57 52.71 7.88
C GLU A 202 27.80 51.78 6.68
N ASN A 203 28.96 51.86 6.02
CA ASN A 203 29.34 50.93 4.94
C ASN A 203 29.45 49.47 5.44
N THR A 204 29.99 49.26 6.65
CA THR A 204 30.02 47.91 7.26
C THR A 204 28.59 47.38 7.46
N LEU A 205 27.67 48.19 8.00
CA LEU A 205 26.28 47.80 8.17
C LEU A 205 25.60 47.44 6.85
N GLU A 206 25.82 48.23 5.79
CA GLU A 206 25.27 47.95 4.45
C GLU A 206 25.80 46.63 3.88
N ASN A 207 27.11 46.38 3.98
CA ASN A 207 27.72 45.13 3.51
C ASN A 207 27.23 43.91 4.30
N CYS A 208 27.09 44.04 5.62
CA CYS A 208 26.56 42.97 6.47
C CYS A 208 25.07 42.73 6.19
N TYR A 209 24.29 43.80 5.96
CA TYR A 209 22.89 43.70 5.55
C TYR A 209 22.75 42.92 4.25
N GLN A 210 23.53 43.28 3.22
CA GLN A 210 23.49 42.58 1.93
C GLN A 210 23.90 41.11 2.09
N SER A 211 24.90 40.84 2.94
CA SER A 211 25.34 39.48 3.23
C SER A 211 24.24 38.64 3.89
N ILE A 212 23.53 39.18 4.89
CA ILE A 212 22.39 38.48 5.52
C ILE A 212 21.26 38.28 4.52
N LEU A 213 20.99 39.26 3.65
CA LEU A 213 19.96 39.15 2.62
C LEU A 213 20.25 38.00 1.64
N GLU A 214 21.50 37.80 1.24
CA GLU A 214 21.89 36.67 0.40
C GLU A 214 21.74 35.32 1.12
N LEU A 215 22.09 35.25 2.41
CA LEU A 215 21.83 34.04 3.22
C LEU A 215 20.32 33.74 3.27
N GLU A 216 19.49 34.76 3.43
CA GLU A 216 18.04 34.60 3.49
C GLU A 216 17.47 34.09 2.16
N LYS A 217 17.96 34.59 1.03
CA LYS A 217 17.61 34.08 -0.31
C LYS A 217 18.00 32.61 -0.48
N GLU A 218 19.20 32.22 -0.03
CA GLU A 218 19.65 30.83 -0.08
C GLU A 218 18.73 29.91 0.76
N ARG A 219 18.38 30.32 1.98
CA ARG A 219 17.48 29.58 2.87
C ARG A 219 16.08 29.41 2.26
N ILE A 220 15.52 30.48 1.70
CA ILE A 220 14.20 30.44 1.04
C ILE A 220 14.24 29.50 -0.17
N LYS A 221 15.28 29.60 -1.00
CA LYS A 221 15.46 28.72 -2.17
C LYS A 221 15.61 27.25 -1.78
N LEU A 222 16.34 26.96 -0.69
CA LEU A 222 16.44 25.62 -0.13
C LEU A 222 15.05 25.07 0.25
N LEU A 223 14.27 25.83 1.01
CA LEU A 223 12.92 25.38 1.42
C LEU A 223 11.98 25.17 0.22
N TYR A 224 12.06 26.06 -0.77
CA TYR A 224 11.34 25.90 -2.03
C TYR A 224 11.73 24.60 -2.76
N ASN A 225 13.03 24.33 -2.89
CA ASN A 225 13.52 23.11 -3.54
C ASN A 225 13.07 21.85 -2.78
N ASN A 226 13.13 21.86 -1.45
CA ASN A 226 12.68 20.76 -0.61
C ASN A 226 11.19 20.46 -0.84
N LEU A 227 10.33 21.48 -0.93
CA LEU A 227 8.90 21.32 -1.22
C LEU A 227 8.65 20.73 -2.60
N ASN A 228 9.40 21.18 -3.61
CA ASN A 228 9.27 20.67 -4.96
C ASN A 228 9.67 19.20 -5.05
N GLN A 229 10.82 18.84 -4.48
CA GLN A 229 11.28 17.45 -4.40
C GLN A 229 10.29 16.57 -3.62
N TYR A 230 9.80 17.05 -2.48
CA TYR A 230 8.81 16.33 -1.69
C TYR A 230 7.56 16.00 -2.51
N THR A 231 7.05 16.97 -3.27
CA THR A 231 5.87 16.78 -4.13
C THR A 231 6.13 15.75 -5.24
N GLN A 232 7.32 15.76 -5.84
CA GLN A 232 7.73 14.78 -6.85
C GLN A 232 7.78 13.37 -6.26
N HIS A 233 8.40 13.21 -5.08
CA HIS A 233 8.47 11.92 -4.39
C HIS A 233 7.08 11.36 -4.07
N ILE A 234 6.17 12.20 -3.57
CA ILE A 234 4.78 11.79 -3.29
C ILE A 234 4.04 11.38 -4.57
N SER A 235 4.29 12.06 -5.69
CA SER A 235 3.65 11.73 -6.97
C SER A 235 4.10 10.36 -7.49
N VAL A 236 5.41 10.09 -7.49
CA VAL A 236 5.98 8.79 -7.89
C VAL A 236 5.51 7.66 -6.97
N PHE A 237 5.43 7.96 -5.67
CA PHE A 237 4.91 7.04 -4.67
C PHE A 237 3.46 6.62 -4.99
N GLY A 238 2.58 7.58 -5.26
CA GLY A 238 1.17 7.32 -5.61
C GLY A 238 0.99 6.52 -6.91
N GLN A 239 1.76 6.85 -7.96
CA GLN A 239 1.73 6.10 -9.23
C GLN A 239 2.09 4.63 -9.03
N THR A 240 3.11 4.35 -8.21
CA THR A 240 3.58 2.99 -8.00
C THR A 240 2.58 2.16 -7.18
N LEU A 241 1.92 2.76 -6.18
CA LEU A 241 0.83 2.08 -5.46
C LEU A 241 -0.34 1.72 -6.38
N THR A 242 -0.68 2.61 -7.31
CA THR A 242 -1.71 2.36 -8.32
C THR A 242 -1.33 1.16 -9.18
N THR A 243 -0.08 1.07 -9.64
CA THR A 243 0.42 -0.10 -10.40
C THR A 243 0.31 -1.40 -9.60
N CYS A 244 0.69 -1.39 -8.32
CA CYS A 244 0.57 -2.58 -7.45
C CYS A 244 -0.89 -3.04 -7.31
N HIS A 245 -1.80 -2.09 -7.12
CA HIS A 245 -3.24 -2.37 -7.06
C HIS A 245 -3.75 -3.01 -8.35
N THR A 246 -3.40 -2.43 -9.51
CA THR A 246 -3.78 -2.97 -10.82
C THR A 246 -3.28 -4.40 -11.04
N GLN A 247 -2.04 -4.72 -10.62
CA GLN A 247 -1.49 -6.07 -10.73
C GLN A 247 -2.27 -7.09 -9.89
N ILE A 248 -2.65 -6.73 -8.67
CA ILE A 248 -3.47 -7.58 -7.80
C ILE A 248 -4.85 -7.80 -8.43
N HIS A 249 -5.49 -6.73 -8.91
CA HIS A 249 -6.79 -6.81 -9.56
C HIS A 249 -6.76 -7.73 -10.81
N CYS A 250 -5.73 -7.60 -11.65
CA CYS A 250 -5.50 -8.49 -12.79
C CYS A 250 -5.23 -9.95 -12.41
N ALA A 251 -4.70 -10.21 -11.21
CA ALA A 251 -4.52 -11.56 -10.71
C ALA A 251 -5.85 -12.16 -10.21
N ILE A 252 -6.67 -11.35 -9.54
CA ILE A 252 -8.02 -11.74 -9.09
C ILE A 252 -8.88 -12.13 -10.28
N SER A 253 -8.85 -11.37 -11.39
CA SER A 253 -9.65 -11.67 -12.58
C SER A 253 -9.26 -12.98 -13.28
N LYS A 254 -8.15 -13.61 -12.90
CA LYS A 254 -7.67 -14.90 -13.43
C LYS A 254 -7.98 -16.07 -12.51
N ILE A 255 -8.61 -15.84 -11.36
CA ILE A 255 -9.02 -16.90 -10.45
C ILE A 255 -10.16 -17.70 -11.10
N ASP A 256 -9.98 -19.01 -11.15
CA ASP A 256 -10.90 -19.99 -11.72
C ASP A 256 -11.00 -21.17 -10.73
N VAL A 257 -12.12 -21.22 -10.02
CA VAL A 257 -12.33 -22.17 -8.91
C VAL A 257 -12.47 -23.58 -9.44
N GLU A 258 -13.14 -23.74 -10.58
CA GLU A 258 -13.37 -25.01 -11.24
C GLU A 258 -12.05 -25.62 -11.70
N LYS A 259 -11.18 -24.80 -12.31
CA LYS A 259 -9.85 -25.23 -12.73
C LYS A 259 -8.96 -25.64 -11.56
N ASP A 260 -8.98 -24.87 -10.47
CA ASP A 260 -8.22 -25.21 -9.26
C ASP A 260 -8.75 -26.49 -8.60
N THR A 261 -10.07 -26.68 -8.58
CA THR A 261 -10.72 -27.88 -8.05
C THR A 261 -10.36 -29.10 -8.88
N GLN A 262 -10.41 -28.99 -10.20
CA GLN A 262 -10.01 -30.06 -11.12
C GLN A 262 -8.54 -30.47 -10.91
N ALA A 263 -7.62 -29.50 -10.78
CA ALA A 263 -6.22 -29.77 -10.53
C ALA A 263 -5.93 -30.39 -9.14
N LEU A 264 -6.82 -30.18 -8.17
CA LEU A 264 -6.78 -30.86 -6.88
C LEU A 264 -7.27 -32.31 -6.99
N MET A 265 -8.36 -32.53 -7.73
CA MET A 265 -8.91 -33.86 -7.99
C MET A 265 -7.92 -34.75 -8.74
N GLU A 266 -7.26 -34.22 -9.77
CA GLU A 266 -6.25 -34.95 -10.54
C GLU A 266 -5.04 -35.37 -9.71
N GLU A 267 -4.60 -34.56 -8.75
CA GLU A 267 -3.47 -34.92 -7.88
C GLU A 267 -3.86 -35.88 -6.76
N THR A 268 -5.10 -35.79 -6.27
CA THR A 268 -5.61 -36.70 -5.22
C THR A 268 -6.19 -38.00 -5.78
N ALA A 269 -6.33 -38.11 -7.10
CA ALA A 269 -6.78 -39.31 -7.77
C ALA A 269 -5.77 -40.46 -7.57
N VAL A 270 -6.18 -41.49 -6.86
CA VAL A 270 -5.47 -42.78 -6.79
C VAL A 270 -5.47 -43.39 -8.19
N SER A 271 -4.30 -43.80 -8.69
CA SER A 271 -4.18 -44.36 -10.05
C SER A 271 -5.16 -45.51 -10.25
N SER A 272 -5.93 -45.47 -11.34
CA SER A 272 -7.04 -46.41 -11.58
C SER A 272 -6.61 -47.85 -11.84
N THR A 273 -5.31 -48.14 -11.86
CA THR A 273 -4.76 -49.47 -12.11
C THR A 273 -4.83 -50.40 -10.89
N GLU A 274 -5.14 -49.89 -9.69
CA GLU A 274 -5.08 -50.67 -8.44
C GLU A 274 -6.39 -50.83 -7.65
N ASN A 275 -7.55 -50.35 -8.14
CA ASN A 275 -8.82 -50.53 -7.42
C ASN A 275 -9.46 -51.91 -7.68
N LYS A 276 -8.74 -52.98 -7.30
CA LYS A 276 -9.32 -54.33 -7.15
C LYS A 276 -9.70 -54.52 -5.69
N SER A 277 -11.00 -54.62 -5.42
CA SER A 277 -11.50 -54.96 -4.09
C SER A 277 -11.45 -56.48 -3.88
N GLU A 278 -11.02 -56.89 -2.69
CA GLU A 278 -10.97 -58.29 -2.28
C GLU A 278 -12.27 -58.66 -1.55
N PHE A 279 -12.92 -59.73 -2.01
CA PHE A 279 -14.14 -60.25 -1.39
C PHE A 279 -13.99 -61.72 -1.03
N LEU A 280 -14.41 -62.08 0.17
CA LEU A 280 -14.41 -63.46 0.64
C LEU A 280 -15.43 -64.30 -0.14
N LEU A 281 -15.04 -65.50 -0.52
CA LEU A 281 -15.93 -66.53 -1.04
C LEU A 281 -16.40 -67.43 0.11
N THR A 282 -17.53 -68.10 -0.07
CA THR A 282 -18.13 -68.95 0.98
C THR A 282 -17.34 -70.24 1.12
N ASP A 283 -16.71 -70.47 2.27
CA ASP A 283 -15.98 -71.71 2.56
C ASP A 283 -16.90 -72.72 3.26
N TYR A 284 -17.41 -73.70 2.51
CA TYR A 284 -18.25 -74.75 3.07
C TYR A 284 -17.41 -75.95 3.51
N PHE A 285 -17.78 -76.60 4.61
CA PHE A 285 -17.06 -77.80 5.09
C PHE A 285 -16.98 -78.92 4.04
N GLU A 286 -18.05 -79.07 3.26
CA GLU A 286 -18.19 -80.07 2.19
C GLU A 286 -17.29 -79.80 0.98
N GLU A 287 -16.61 -78.66 0.92
CA GLU A 287 -15.70 -78.35 -0.18
C GLU A 287 -14.28 -78.90 0.02
N ASP A 288 -13.93 -79.29 1.25
CA ASP A 288 -12.65 -79.90 1.57
C ASP A 288 -12.64 -81.39 1.18
N LEU A 289 -11.80 -81.76 0.22
CA LEU A 289 -11.70 -83.14 -0.28
C LEU A 289 -11.14 -84.13 0.76
N ASN A 290 -10.52 -83.63 1.83
CA ASN A 290 -9.99 -84.45 2.92
C ASN A 290 -10.95 -84.52 4.13
N ASN A 291 -12.19 -84.05 3.98
CA ASN A 291 -13.16 -84.07 5.07
C ASN A 291 -13.62 -85.51 5.39
N ALA A 292 -14.18 -85.70 6.60
CA ALA A 292 -14.66 -86.99 7.07
C ALA A 292 -16.05 -87.39 6.50
N MET A 293 -16.57 -86.66 5.51
CA MET A 293 -17.91 -86.87 4.97
C MET A 293 -17.91 -87.95 3.88
N ASN A 294 -18.97 -88.78 3.83
CA ASN A 294 -19.16 -89.71 2.72
C ASN A 294 -19.39 -88.95 1.40
N LYS A 295 -18.73 -89.38 0.32
CA LYS A 295 -18.82 -88.82 -1.03
C LYS A 295 -20.25 -88.60 -1.52
N GLU A 296 -21.16 -89.57 -1.36
CA GLU A 296 -22.55 -89.41 -1.81
C GLU A 296 -23.29 -88.27 -1.07
N ARG A 297 -23.01 -88.12 0.22
CA ARG A 297 -23.60 -87.05 1.05
C ARG A 297 -22.96 -85.70 0.72
N GLN A 298 -21.66 -85.69 0.48
CA GLN A 298 -20.90 -84.51 0.07
C GLN A 298 -21.39 -83.99 -1.29
N GLU A 299 -21.54 -84.87 -2.30
CA GLU A 299 -22.10 -84.53 -3.61
C GLU A 299 -23.53 -83.99 -3.51
N SER A 300 -24.39 -84.66 -2.73
CA SER A 300 -25.78 -84.22 -2.55
C SER A 300 -25.87 -82.84 -1.87
N SER A 301 -25.04 -82.58 -0.86
CA SER A 301 -24.96 -81.26 -0.20
C SER A 301 -24.45 -80.17 -1.16
N LEU A 302 -23.39 -80.46 -1.93
CA LEU A 302 -22.85 -79.53 -2.92
C LEU A 302 -23.85 -79.24 -4.04
N LYS A 303 -24.55 -80.25 -4.57
CA LYS A 303 -25.62 -80.09 -5.58
C LYS A 303 -26.76 -79.21 -5.07
N SER A 304 -27.18 -79.38 -3.81
CA SER A 304 -28.21 -78.54 -3.18
C SER A 304 -27.77 -77.07 -3.07
N LYS A 305 -26.52 -76.82 -2.68
CA LYS A 305 -25.96 -75.46 -2.58
C LYS A 305 -25.75 -74.80 -3.94
N LEU A 306 -25.32 -75.56 -4.94
CA LEU A 306 -25.23 -75.11 -6.32
C LEU A 306 -26.60 -74.74 -6.89
N LEU A 307 -27.63 -75.56 -6.61
CA LEU A 307 -29.00 -75.23 -7.02
C LEU A 307 -29.50 -73.93 -6.37
N ARG A 308 -29.15 -73.68 -5.09
CA ARG A 308 -29.45 -72.42 -4.43
C ARG A 308 -28.74 -71.24 -5.11
N LEU A 309 -27.43 -71.37 -5.34
CA LEU A 309 -26.64 -70.33 -6.04
C LEU A 309 -27.18 -70.06 -7.45
N GLN A 310 -27.59 -71.09 -8.18
CA GLN A 310 -28.16 -70.93 -9.52
C GLN A 310 -29.47 -70.15 -9.50
N LYS A 311 -30.37 -70.42 -8.53
CA LYS A 311 -31.59 -69.62 -8.33
C LYS A 311 -31.29 -68.17 -8.00
N ASP A 312 -30.28 -67.93 -7.16
CA ASP A 312 -29.87 -66.58 -6.77
C ASP A 312 -29.23 -65.82 -7.94
N ILE A 313 -28.42 -66.50 -8.77
CA ILE A 313 -27.84 -65.95 -10.00
C ILE A 313 -28.94 -65.58 -11.00
N GLU A 314 -29.91 -66.47 -11.24
CA GLU A 314 -31.04 -66.19 -12.14
C GLU A 314 -31.86 -64.99 -11.66
N LYS A 315 -32.09 -64.87 -10.35
CA LYS A 315 -32.79 -63.72 -9.77
C LYS A 315 -31.98 -62.43 -9.99
N ALA A 316 -30.70 -62.43 -9.61
CA ALA A 316 -29.84 -61.26 -9.77
C ALA A 316 -29.67 -60.86 -11.25
N SER A 317 -29.63 -61.82 -12.17
CA SER A 317 -29.57 -61.58 -13.61
C SER A 317 -30.84 -60.92 -14.14
N ARG A 318 -32.04 -61.34 -13.68
CA ARG A 318 -33.29 -60.65 -14.03
C ARG A 318 -33.36 -59.23 -13.47
N ASP A 319 -32.90 -59.03 -12.24
CA ASP A 319 -32.84 -57.71 -11.60
C ASP A 319 -31.89 -56.79 -12.40
N GLN A 320 -30.73 -57.31 -12.80
CA GLN A 320 -29.75 -56.61 -13.67
C GLN A 320 -30.37 -56.20 -15.00
N GLU A 321 -31.01 -57.11 -15.73
CA GLU A 321 -31.68 -56.81 -17.00
C GLU A 321 -32.77 -55.76 -16.86
N GLY A 322 -33.51 -55.77 -15.74
CA GLY A 322 -34.53 -54.77 -15.42
C GLY A 322 -33.93 -53.39 -15.24
N LEU A 323 -32.88 -53.29 -14.43
CA LEU A 323 -32.14 -52.04 -14.20
C LEU A 323 -31.48 -51.53 -15.48
N GLU A 324 -31.00 -52.41 -16.35
CA GLU A 324 -30.34 -52.03 -17.61
C GLU A 324 -31.34 -51.39 -18.58
N ARG A 325 -32.55 -51.95 -18.65
CA ARG A 325 -33.66 -51.38 -19.41
C ARG A 325 -34.04 -49.99 -18.89
N MET A 326 -34.09 -49.81 -17.57
CA MET A 326 -34.35 -48.50 -16.96
C MET A 326 -33.28 -47.47 -17.33
N LEU A 327 -31.99 -47.80 -17.20
CA LEU A 327 -30.89 -46.90 -17.57
C LEU A 327 -30.87 -46.54 -19.06
N LYS A 328 -31.16 -47.52 -19.95
CA LYS A 328 -31.32 -47.27 -21.38
C LYS A 328 -32.49 -46.33 -21.68
N SER A 329 -33.59 -46.42 -20.93
CA SER A 329 -34.73 -45.52 -21.08
C SER A 329 -34.40 -44.08 -20.67
N TYR A 330 -33.71 -43.88 -19.55
CA TYR A 330 -33.27 -42.55 -19.10
C TYR A 330 -32.31 -41.89 -20.09
N SER A 331 -31.49 -42.70 -20.77
CA SER A 331 -30.55 -42.20 -21.79
C SER A 331 -31.25 -41.78 -23.09
N ARG A 332 -32.45 -42.31 -23.36
CA ARG A 332 -33.24 -42.01 -24.56
C ARG A 332 -34.16 -40.81 -24.38
N ASP A 333 -34.72 -40.62 -23.19
CA ASP A 333 -35.58 -39.49 -22.85
C ASP A 333 -35.17 -38.84 -21.52
N PRO A 334 -34.41 -37.73 -21.56
CA PRO A 334 -33.97 -37.02 -20.37
C PRO A 334 -35.10 -36.40 -19.54
N ALA A 335 -36.32 -36.27 -20.08
CA ALA A 335 -37.46 -35.74 -19.34
C ALA A 335 -38.12 -36.78 -18.42
N PHE A 336 -37.78 -38.06 -18.60
CA PHE A 336 -38.42 -39.19 -17.94
C PHE A 336 -37.89 -39.47 -16.51
N SER A 337 -36.75 -38.87 -16.12
CA SER A 337 -36.11 -39.13 -14.82
C SER A 337 -35.19 -37.99 -14.40
N ASP A 338 -35.24 -37.59 -13.13
CA ASP A 338 -34.33 -36.59 -12.59
C ASP A 338 -32.91 -37.14 -12.38
N ALA A 339 -31.93 -36.24 -12.26
CA ALA A 339 -30.53 -36.62 -12.12
C ALA A 339 -30.26 -37.48 -10.87
N GLU A 340 -31.12 -37.43 -9.86
CA GLU A 340 -30.98 -38.19 -8.62
C GLU A 340 -31.47 -39.63 -8.78
N SER A 341 -32.63 -39.82 -9.41
CA SER A 341 -33.20 -41.13 -9.74
C SER A 341 -32.30 -41.90 -10.72
N GLN A 342 -31.66 -41.20 -11.66
CA GLN A 342 -30.64 -41.79 -12.54
C GLN A 342 -29.41 -42.29 -11.77
N LYS A 343 -28.94 -41.53 -10.77
CA LYS A 343 -27.82 -41.94 -9.91
C LYS A 343 -28.18 -43.16 -9.07
N ILE A 344 -29.33 -43.15 -8.41
CA ILE A 344 -29.81 -44.25 -7.57
C ILE A 344 -29.90 -45.55 -8.39
N THR A 345 -30.53 -45.48 -9.57
CA THR A 345 -30.69 -46.65 -10.45
C THR A 345 -29.34 -47.22 -10.90
N ALA A 346 -28.40 -46.36 -11.28
CA ALA A 346 -27.07 -46.83 -11.67
C ALA A 346 -26.23 -47.30 -10.46
N ALA A 347 -26.52 -46.88 -9.22
CA ALA A 347 -25.87 -47.43 -8.03
C ALA A 347 -26.37 -48.84 -7.72
N LEU A 348 -27.70 -49.06 -7.85
CA LEU A 348 -28.32 -50.38 -7.75
C LEU A 348 -27.81 -51.34 -8.84
N MET A 349 -27.55 -50.83 -10.05
CA MET A 349 -26.94 -51.61 -11.13
C MET A 349 -25.55 -52.12 -10.73
N ASP A 350 -24.69 -51.25 -10.22
CA ASP A 350 -23.34 -51.62 -9.77
C ASP A 350 -23.38 -52.64 -8.62
N GLU A 351 -24.28 -52.45 -7.65
CA GLU A 351 -24.51 -53.42 -6.56
C GLU A 351 -24.96 -54.79 -7.08
N THR A 352 -25.89 -54.79 -8.04
CA THR A 352 -26.42 -56.03 -8.63
C THR A 352 -25.35 -56.76 -9.44
N ASN A 353 -24.53 -56.03 -10.20
CA ASN A 353 -23.41 -56.59 -10.94
C ASN A 353 -22.37 -57.23 -10.01
N LEU A 354 -21.96 -56.52 -8.95
CA LEU A 354 -21.04 -57.07 -7.95
C LEU A 354 -21.61 -58.33 -7.30
N LYS A 355 -22.91 -58.31 -6.95
CA LYS A 355 -23.58 -59.49 -6.39
C LYS A 355 -23.57 -60.66 -7.37
N LEU A 356 -23.83 -60.42 -8.66
CA LEU A 356 -23.78 -61.44 -9.70
C LEU A 356 -22.36 -62.05 -9.80
N ASP A 357 -21.33 -61.21 -9.85
CA ASP A 357 -19.93 -61.65 -9.92
C ASP A 357 -19.54 -62.53 -8.73
N LEU A 358 -19.94 -62.15 -7.51
CA LEU A 358 -19.68 -62.93 -6.28
C LEU A 358 -20.43 -64.26 -6.28
N LEU A 359 -21.69 -64.28 -6.72
CA LEU A 359 -22.49 -65.50 -6.81
C LEU A 359 -21.92 -66.45 -7.87
N GLN A 360 -21.50 -65.92 -9.03
CA GLN A 360 -20.87 -66.69 -10.09
C GLN A 360 -19.50 -67.26 -9.66
N ALA A 361 -18.69 -66.47 -8.94
CA ALA A 361 -17.41 -66.94 -8.38
C ALA A 361 -17.59 -68.09 -7.38
N ASN A 362 -18.59 -67.97 -6.48
CA ASN A 362 -18.94 -69.05 -5.56
C ASN A 362 -19.48 -70.29 -6.29
N SER A 363 -20.34 -70.09 -7.31
CA SER A 363 -20.89 -71.19 -8.12
C SER A 363 -19.79 -71.92 -8.89
N TYR A 364 -18.84 -71.19 -9.48
CA TYR A 364 -17.67 -71.77 -10.12
C TYR A 364 -16.84 -72.59 -9.12
N LYS A 365 -16.48 -72.01 -7.96
CA LYS A 365 -15.69 -72.69 -6.91
C LYS A 365 -16.32 -74.04 -6.54
N LEU A 366 -17.62 -74.05 -6.21
CA LEU A 366 -18.33 -75.26 -5.83
C LEU A 366 -18.49 -76.26 -6.99
N SER A 367 -18.68 -75.77 -8.21
CA SER A 367 -18.79 -76.62 -9.40
C SER A 367 -17.46 -77.30 -9.73
N SER A 368 -16.33 -76.62 -9.53
CA SER A 368 -14.99 -77.21 -9.70
C SER A 368 -14.74 -78.33 -8.68
N VAL A 369 -15.13 -78.13 -7.41
CA VAL A 369 -15.01 -79.18 -6.38
C VAL A 369 -15.92 -80.36 -6.69
N LEU A 370 -17.16 -80.12 -7.11
CA LEU A 370 -18.08 -81.19 -7.51
C LEU A 370 -17.57 -81.97 -8.73
N ALA A 371 -17.01 -81.29 -9.73
CA ALA A 371 -16.42 -81.94 -10.90
C ALA A 371 -15.24 -82.83 -10.52
N GLU A 372 -14.42 -82.41 -9.56
CA GLU A 372 -13.30 -83.21 -9.04
C GLU A 372 -13.78 -84.47 -8.30
N LEU A 373 -14.85 -84.36 -7.50
CA LEU A 373 -15.49 -85.51 -6.84
C LEU A 373 -16.10 -86.50 -7.85
N GLU A 374 -16.74 -85.99 -8.90
CA GLU A 374 -17.39 -86.78 -9.96
C GLU A 374 -16.42 -87.26 -11.06
N GLN A 375 -15.12 -86.95 -10.95
CA GLN A 375 -14.08 -87.21 -11.97
C GLN A 375 -14.43 -86.67 -13.37
N ARG A 376 -15.01 -85.47 -13.41
CA ARG A 376 -15.37 -84.74 -14.63
C ARG A 376 -14.37 -83.61 -14.92
N PRO A 377 -14.26 -83.17 -16.19
CA PRO A 377 -13.48 -81.98 -16.51
C PRO A 377 -14.03 -80.76 -15.76
N GLN A 378 -13.13 -79.92 -15.23
CA GLN A 378 -13.51 -78.70 -14.52
C GLN A 378 -14.27 -77.74 -15.44
N PRO A 379 -15.29 -77.03 -14.92
CA PRO A 379 -15.98 -76.00 -15.67
C PRO A 379 -15.01 -74.86 -16.02
N SER A 380 -15.25 -74.14 -17.12
CA SER A 380 -14.54 -72.90 -17.45
C SER A 380 -15.42 -71.70 -17.09
N HIS A 381 -14.83 -70.69 -16.45
CA HIS A 381 -15.53 -69.43 -16.17
C HIS A 381 -14.54 -68.25 -16.18
N PRO A 382 -14.92 -67.07 -16.70
CA PRO A 382 -14.03 -65.89 -16.73
C PRO A 382 -13.46 -65.48 -15.37
N CYS A 383 -14.17 -65.76 -14.28
CA CYS A 383 -13.72 -65.42 -12.91
C CYS A 383 -12.62 -66.35 -12.36
N SER A 384 -12.31 -67.48 -13.02
CA SER A 384 -11.35 -68.48 -12.51
C SER A 384 -9.99 -67.87 -12.21
N ASN A 385 -9.54 -66.94 -13.05
CA ASN A 385 -8.23 -66.28 -12.95
C ASN A 385 -8.19 -65.17 -11.89
N SER A 386 -9.32 -64.90 -11.23
CA SER A 386 -9.47 -63.85 -10.23
C SER A 386 -9.76 -64.39 -8.83
N ILE A 387 -9.81 -65.72 -8.66
CA ILE A 387 -10.00 -66.39 -7.37
C ILE A 387 -8.65 -66.83 -6.82
N PHE A 388 -8.38 -66.48 -5.57
CA PHE A 388 -7.14 -66.77 -4.86
C PHE A 388 -7.46 -67.53 -3.58
N LYS A 389 -6.49 -68.31 -3.10
CA LYS A 389 -6.58 -69.04 -1.85
C LYS A 389 -5.46 -68.64 -0.91
N TRP A 390 -5.74 -68.57 0.38
CA TRP A 390 -4.71 -68.49 1.42
C TRP A 390 -5.03 -69.48 2.54
N LYS A 391 -4.02 -69.85 3.32
CA LYS A 391 -4.17 -70.76 4.45
C LYS A 391 -3.99 -70.02 5.76
N GLU A 392 -4.92 -70.24 6.67
CA GLU A 392 -4.82 -69.78 8.05
C GLU A 392 -4.97 -70.99 8.98
N LYS A 393 -3.86 -71.36 9.63
CA LYS A 393 -3.75 -72.60 10.43
C LYS A 393 -4.13 -73.84 9.59
N GLN A 394 -5.19 -74.56 9.98
CA GLN A 394 -5.71 -75.77 9.31
C GLN A 394 -6.82 -75.45 8.28
N GLN A 395 -7.23 -74.18 8.13
CA GLN A 395 -8.31 -73.78 7.22
C GLN A 395 -7.75 -73.12 5.96
N THR A 396 -8.32 -73.47 4.81
CA THR A 396 -8.02 -72.83 3.53
C THR A 396 -9.18 -71.93 3.18
N HIS A 397 -8.90 -70.65 2.95
CA HIS A 397 -9.89 -69.66 2.60
C HIS A 397 -9.75 -69.25 1.14
N SER A 398 -10.88 -68.92 0.51
CA SER A 398 -10.91 -68.44 -0.87
C SER A 398 -11.45 -67.01 -0.93
N TYR A 399 -10.87 -66.19 -1.79
CA TYR A 399 -11.35 -64.83 -2.06
C TYR A 399 -11.23 -64.50 -3.54
N VAL A 400 -12.00 -63.51 -3.99
CA VAL A 400 -11.99 -63.04 -5.38
C VAL A 400 -11.58 -61.57 -5.43
N LYS A 401 -10.78 -61.21 -6.44
CA LYS A 401 -10.41 -59.82 -6.74
C LYS A 401 -11.29 -59.28 -7.85
N ILE A 402 -12.17 -58.33 -7.54
CA ILE A 402 -13.10 -57.73 -8.50
C ILE A 402 -12.73 -56.25 -8.68
N SER A 403 -12.61 -55.81 -9.93
CA SER A 403 -12.43 -54.40 -10.28
C SER A 403 -13.72 -53.64 -10.00
N GLN A 404 -13.66 -52.62 -9.13
CA GLN A 404 -14.81 -51.80 -8.77
C GLN A 404 -14.64 -50.37 -9.31
N PRO A 405 -15.70 -49.76 -9.88
CA PRO A 405 -15.67 -48.34 -10.21
C PRO A 405 -15.54 -47.52 -8.92
N PHE A 406 -14.50 -46.69 -8.83
CA PHE A 406 -14.25 -45.84 -7.67
C PHE A 406 -15.36 -44.78 -7.54
N LEU A 407 -16.08 -44.76 -6.42
CA LEU A 407 -17.22 -43.87 -6.14
C LEU A 407 -16.94 -42.39 -6.44
N MET A 408 -15.70 -41.93 -6.25
CA MET A 408 -15.31 -40.53 -6.44
C MET A 408 -15.36 -40.09 -7.91
N LYS A 409 -15.06 -40.99 -8.87
CA LYS A 409 -15.20 -40.74 -10.32
C LYS A 409 -16.63 -40.53 -10.78
N ARG A 410 -17.61 -40.90 -9.96
CA ARG A 410 -19.04 -40.81 -10.29
C ARG A 410 -19.68 -39.54 -9.76
N LEU A 411 -19.12 -38.96 -8.69
CA LEU A 411 -19.46 -37.62 -8.22
C LEU A 411 -18.97 -36.54 -9.21
N GLU A 412 -17.84 -36.79 -9.88
CA GLU A 412 -17.29 -35.97 -10.98
C GLU A 412 -18.35 -35.67 -12.06
N ASN A 413 -18.98 -36.69 -12.63
CA ASN A 413 -19.97 -36.52 -13.71
C ASN A 413 -21.26 -35.80 -13.28
N VAL A 414 -21.53 -35.74 -11.98
CA VAL A 414 -22.71 -35.10 -11.41
C VAL A 414 -22.44 -33.61 -11.16
N VAL A 415 -21.24 -33.27 -10.67
CA VAL A 415 -20.82 -31.88 -10.46
C VAL A 415 -20.60 -31.18 -11.81
N SER A 416 -20.04 -31.87 -12.82
CA SER A 416 -19.89 -31.32 -14.18
C SER A 416 -21.22 -31.09 -14.91
N ARG A 417 -22.29 -31.80 -14.56
CA ARG A 417 -23.64 -31.62 -15.15
C ARG A 417 -24.51 -30.61 -14.41
N THR A 418 -24.17 -30.26 -13.17
CA THR A 418 -24.86 -29.20 -12.41
C THR A 418 -24.23 -27.83 -12.66
N SER A 419 -22.94 -27.79 -12.99
CA SER A 419 -22.23 -26.57 -13.40
C SER A 419 -22.50 -26.13 -14.86
N SER A 420 -23.17 -26.95 -15.68
CA SER A 420 -23.70 -26.53 -16.99
C SER A 420 -25.04 -25.77 -16.90
N GLY A 421 -25.57 -25.57 -15.69
CA GLY A 421 -26.62 -24.60 -15.37
C GLY A 421 -26.08 -23.20 -15.10
N GLY A 422 -25.03 -22.77 -15.81
CA GLY A 422 -24.54 -21.40 -15.74
C GLY A 422 -25.58 -20.42 -16.28
N GLN A 423 -26.07 -19.53 -15.41
CA GLN A 423 -26.73 -18.30 -15.80
C GLN A 423 -25.89 -17.63 -16.90
N ARG A 424 -26.45 -17.55 -18.09
CA ARG A 424 -25.93 -16.75 -19.19
C ARG A 424 -25.89 -15.29 -18.75
N ILE A 425 -24.72 -14.81 -18.37
CA ILE A 425 -24.41 -13.38 -18.41
C ILE A 425 -24.31 -13.02 -19.91
N PRO A 426 -25.15 -12.12 -20.44
CA PRO A 426 -25.03 -11.72 -21.83
C PRO A 426 -23.80 -10.81 -21.97
N ARG A 427 -22.83 -11.26 -22.76
CA ARG A 427 -21.89 -10.37 -23.43
C ARG A 427 -22.66 -9.60 -24.51
N SER A 428 -22.82 -8.29 -24.34
CA SER A 428 -23.34 -7.41 -25.39
C SER A 428 -22.21 -6.53 -25.92
N SER A 429 -21.72 -6.86 -27.12
CA SER A 429 -21.08 -5.91 -28.03
C SER A 429 -22.18 -5.23 -28.85
N SER A 430 -22.30 -3.90 -28.67
CA SER A 430 -22.78 -2.88 -29.60
C SER A 430 -23.87 -3.23 -30.64
N THR A 431 -25.07 -2.68 -30.46
CA THR A 431 -25.80 -1.91 -31.51
C THR A 431 -26.99 -1.18 -30.88
N ALA A 432 -27.46 -0.16 -31.60
CA ALA A 432 -28.19 1.02 -31.14
C ALA A 432 -29.65 0.81 -30.67
N SER A 433 -30.15 1.89 -30.05
CA SER A 433 -31.55 2.33 -29.90
C SER A 433 -32.38 1.80 -28.72
N GLY A 434 -32.55 2.71 -27.73
CA GLY A 434 -33.87 3.16 -27.27
C GLY A 434 -34.64 2.30 -26.27
N VAL A 435 -34.67 2.77 -25.01
CA VAL A 435 -35.86 3.20 -24.22
C VAL A 435 -35.74 2.79 -22.73
N ALA A 436 -35.70 3.84 -21.90
CA ALA A 436 -36.02 4.00 -20.46
C ALA A 436 -35.26 3.19 -19.36
N PRO A 437 -34.50 3.88 -18.47
CA PRO A 437 -33.86 3.28 -17.29
C PRO A 437 -34.71 3.38 -16.02
N LEU A 438 -34.79 2.28 -15.27
CA LEU A 438 -35.21 2.27 -13.86
C LEU A 438 -34.04 2.70 -12.96
N GLY A 439 -34.25 3.77 -12.18
CA GLY A 439 -33.36 4.24 -11.12
C GLY A 439 -33.04 5.74 -11.16
N SER A 440 -34.05 6.62 -11.23
CA SER A 440 -33.86 8.06 -11.40
C SER A 440 -33.59 8.80 -10.08
N GLY A 441 -32.33 8.84 -9.64
CA GLY A 441 -31.87 9.85 -8.67
C GLY A 441 -31.35 11.09 -9.41
N LEU A 442 -31.60 12.29 -8.88
CA LEU A 442 -30.95 13.51 -9.34
C LEU A 442 -29.92 13.95 -8.29
N CYS A 443 -28.80 14.50 -8.73
CA CYS A 443 -27.87 15.20 -7.83
C CYS A 443 -27.46 16.55 -8.41
N LYS A 444 -27.02 17.45 -7.52
CA LYS A 444 -26.50 18.77 -7.85
C LYS A 444 -25.00 18.82 -7.63
N ALA A 445 -24.23 19.33 -8.59
CA ALA A 445 -22.80 19.53 -8.46
C ALA A 445 -22.49 20.67 -7.47
N LEU A 446 -21.72 20.37 -6.43
CA LEU A 446 -21.24 21.33 -5.43
C LEU A 446 -19.95 22.03 -5.88
N TYR A 447 -19.17 21.36 -6.73
CA TYR A 447 -17.89 21.82 -7.26
C TYR A 447 -17.76 21.45 -8.74
N SER A 448 -16.99 22.24 -9.49
CA SER A 448 -16.67 21.89 -10.88
C SER A 448 -15.67 20.74 -10.93
N PHE A 449 -15.84 19.85 -11.90
CA PHE A 449 -14.97 18.70 -12.16
C PHE A 449 -14.66 18.63 -13.66
N GLN A 450 -13.38 18.51 -14.00
CA GLN A 450 -12.93 18.40 -15.39
C GLN A 450 -12.52 16.96 -15.69
N ALA A 451 -13.25 16.34 -16.61
CA ALA A 451 -13.00 15.00 -17.11
C ALA A 451 -11.60 14.90 -17.74
N ARG A 452 -10.86 13.87 -17.33
CA ARG A 452 -9.53 13.52 -17.83
C ARG A 452 -9.55 12.28 -18.71
N GLN A 453 -10.59 11.45 -18.58
CA GLN A 453 -10.82 10.27 -19.39
C GLN A 453 -12.10 10.42 -20.22
N ASP A 454 -12.19 9.73 -21.36
CA ASP A 454 -13.32 9.85 -22.30
C ASP A 454 -14.64 9.30 -21.73
N ASP A 455 -14.56 8.47 -20.69
CA ASP A 455 -15.69 7.90 -19.96
C ASP A 455 -16.08 8.74 -18.73
N GLU A 456 -15.41 9.86 -18.46
CA GLU A 456 -15.72 10.79 -17.37
C GLU A 456 -16.62 11.96 -17.84
N LEU A 457 -17.43 12.49 -16.91
CA LEU A 457 -18.39 13.56 -17.17
C LEU A 457 -17.88 14.88 -16.58
N ASN A 458 -17.75 15.92 -17.42
CA ASN A 458 -17.47 17.27 -16.94
C ASN A 458 -18.65 17.82 -16.13
N LEU A 459 -18.38 18.44 -14.98
CA LEU A 459 -19.36 19.11 -14.14
C LEU A 459 -18.95 20.56 -13.90
N GLU A 460 -19.91 21.47 -13.90
CA GLU A 460 -19.78 22.81 -13.34
C GLU A 460 -20.58 22.92 -12.04
N LYS A 461 -20.09 23.73 -11.10
CA LYS A 461 -20.81 23.99 -9.85
C LYS A 461 -22.23 24.49 -10.14
N GLY A 462 -23.22 23.75 -9.68
CA GLY A 462 -24.64 24.03 -9.84
C GLY A 462 -25.37 23.09 -10.81
N ASP A 463 -24.65 22.30 -11.61
CA ASP A 463 -25.23 21.39 -12.58
C ASP A 463 -26.12 20.31 -11.94
N ILE A 464 -27.19 19.93 -12.64
CA ILE A 464 -28.13 18.88 -12.22
C ILE A 464 -27.89 17.63 -13.06
N VAL A 465 -27.42 16.58 -12.42
CA VAL A 465 -27.00 15.33 -13.08
C VAL A 465 -28.00 14.23 -12.76
N THR A 466 -28.39 13.46 -13.78
CA THR A 466 -29.20 12.25 -13.59
C THR A 466 -28.30 11.08 -13.25
N ILE A 467 -28.52 10.45 -12.11
CA ILE A 467 -27.75 9.29 -11.64
C ILE A 467 -28.34 8.02 -12.27
N TYR A 468 -27.48 7.16 -12.83
CA TYR A 468 -27.84 5.83 -13.33
C TYR A 468 -27.24 4.70 -12.50
N ARG A 469 -26.04 4.89 -11.94
CA ARG A 469 -25.39 3.87 -11.10
C ARG A 469 -24.51 4.54 -10.05
N LYS A 470 -24.61 4.09 -8.79
CA LYS A 470 -23.69 4.46 -7.71
C LYS A 470 -22.70 3.31 -7.52
N GLN A 471 -21.41 3.55 -7.71
CA GLN A 471 -20.38 2.55 -7.39
C GLN A 471 -19.86 2.80 -5.98
N GLU A 472 -19.51 1.73 -5.26
CA GLU A 472 -19.05 1.79 -3.87
C GLU A 472 -17.67 2.47 -3.72
N GLU A 473 -16.90 2.57 -4.81
CA GLU A 473 -15.55 3.16 -4.84
C GLU A 473 -15.55 4.70 -4.94
N GLY A 474 -16.70 5.36 -4.76
CA GLY A 474 -16.79 6.83 -4.72
C GLY A 474 -16.98 7.51 -6.07
N TRP A 475 -17.20 6.75 -7.15
CA TRP A 475 -17.54 7.25 -8.48
C TRP A 475 -18.97 6.89 -8.87
N TRP A 476 -19.74 7.86 -9.32
CA TRP A 476 -21.10 7.66 -9.82
C TRP A 476 -21.13 7.79 -11.33
N PHE A 477 -22.07 7.08 -11.95
CA PHE A 477 -22.31 7.15 -13.39
C PHE A 477 -23.66 7.81 -13.64
N GLY A 478 -23.69 8.77 -14.54
CA GLY A 478 -24.90 9.53 -14.84
C GLY A 478 -24.82 10.31 -16.14
N SER A 479 -25.77 11.22 -16.34
CA SER A 479 -25.83 12.06 -17.52
C SER A 479 -26.13 13.52 -17.22
N LEU A 480 -25.46 14.40 -17.96
CA LEU A 480 -25.66 15.84 -17.98
C LEU A 480 -25.69 16.30 -19.45
N ASN A 481 -26.73 17.04 -19.85
CA ASN A 481 -26.89 17.58 -21.22
C ASN A 481 -26.70 16.54 -22.34
N GLY A 482 -27.21 15.32 -22.15
CA GLY A 482 -27.12 14.24 -23.13
C GLY A 482 -25.77 13.50 -23.19
N LYS A 483 -24.74 13.99 -22.49
CA LYS A 483 -23.47 13.28 -22.31
C LYS A 483 -23.53 12.38 -21.08
N LYS A 484 -22.99 11.16 -21.19
CA LYS A 484 -22.93 10.17 -20.10
C LYS A 484 -21.48 9.95 -19.70
N GLY A 485 -21.24 9.79 -18.40
CA GLY A 485 -19.90 9.51 -17.90
C GLY A 485 -19.85 9.37 -16.39
N HIS A 486 -18.66 9.05 -15.90
CA HIS A 486 -18.32 8.91 -14.50
C HIS A 486 -17.97 10.27 -13.87
N PHE A 487 -18.43 10.51 -12.66
CA PHE A 487 -18.08 11.69 -11.87
C PHE A 487 -17.95 11.33 -10.39
N PRO A 488 -17.11 12.05 -9.63
CA PRO A 488 -16.88 11.74 -8.22
C PRO A 488 -18.10 12.06 -7.35
N ALA A 489 -18.53 11.09 -6.55
CA ALA A 489 -19.66 11.23 -5.62
C ALA A 489 -19.48 12.37 -4.62
N ALA A 490 -18.23 12.62 -4.20
CA ALA A 490 -17.89 13.69 -3.25
C ALA A 490 -18.11 15.10 -3.80
N TYR A 491 -18.34 15.26 -5.11
CA TYR A 491 -18.51 16.56 -5.77
C TYR A 491 -19.98 16.92 -5.98
N VAL A 492 -20.91 16.05 -5.57
CA VAL A 492 -22.34 16.20 -5.81
C VAL A 492 -23.14 15.98 -4.53
N GLU A 493 -24.34 16.55 -4.48
CA GLU A 493 -25.33 16.35 -3.41
C GLU A 493 -26.61 15.75 -4.01
N GLU A 494 -27.11 14.66 -3.44
CA GLU A 494 -28.36 14.04 -3.92
C GLU A 494 -29.58 14.92 -3.60
N LEU A 495 -30.45 15.08 -4.59
CA LEU A 495 -31.69 15.81 -4.43
C LEU A 495 -32.80 14.86 -3.96
N PRO A 496 -33.65 15.27 -2.99
CA PRO A 496 -34.76 14.45 -2.52
C PRO A 496 -35.73 14.17 -3.67
N SER A 497 -36.12 12.90 -3.83
CA SER A 497 -37.13 12.48 -4.79
C SER A 497 -38.50 12.99 -4.33
N SER A 498 -38.91 14.16 -4.83
CA SER A 498 -40.24 14.71 -4.60
C SER A 498 -41.29 13.86 -5.31
N ALA A 499 -41.82 12.85 -4.63
CA ALA A 499 -43.10 12.25 -4.95
C ALA A 499 -44.22 13.18 -4.46
N GLY A 500 -44.59 14.16 -5.28
CA GLY A 500 -45.81 14.92 -5.13
C GLY A 500 -46.70 14.64 -6.33
N ASN A 501 -47.72 13.80 -6.15
CA ASN A 501 -48.86 13.72 -7.06
C ASN A 501 -49.73 14.97 -6.82
N PRO A 502 -50.04 15.80 -7.83
CA PRO A 502 -51.19 16.68 -7.75
C PRO A 502 -52.25 16.23 -8.77
N ALA A 503 -53.37 15.71 -8.27
CA ALA A 503 -54.67 15.76 -8.93
C ALA A 503 -55.77 15.38 -7.93
N THR A 504 -56.99 15.91 -7.86
CA THR A 504 -57.67 17.14 -8.29
C THR A 504 -59.03 17.09 -7.55
N GLN A 505 -59.48 18.23 -6.98
CA GLN A 505 -60.87 18.68 -6.71
C GLN A 505 -61.93 17.73 -6.09
N ALA A 506 -62.54 18.17 -4.97
CA ALA A 506 -63.97 18.52 -4.83
C ALA A 506 -64.27 18.94 -3.38
#